data_AF-A0A939X632-F1
#
_entry.id   AF-A0A939X632-F1
#
_cell.length_a   1.000
_cell.length_b   1.000
_cell.length_c   1.000
_cell.angle_alpha   90.00
_cell.angle_beta   90.00
_cell.angle_gamma   90.00
#
_symmetry.space_group_name_H-M   'P 1'
#
loop_
_entity.id
_entity.type
_entity.pdbx_description
1 polymer ?
#
loop_
_entity_poly.entity_id
_entity_poly.type
_entity_poly.pdbx_seq_one_letter_code
_entity_poly.pdbx_strand_id
1 'polypeptide(L)'
;MKSIYKNPEKSVKEALDSAVLIEDFLPSPAELVRKTTKEKITISIDSECVKFFKAEAKKNHTKYQTMMNEVLSQYAKHYAID
;
A
#
# COMPACT_ATOMS: atom_id res chain seq x y z
N MET A 1 20.87 4.17 19.33
CA MET A 1 21.08 4.23 20.79
C MET A 1 20.19 3.17 21.41
N LYS A 2 20.73 2.09 21.98
CA LYS A 2 19.91 1.00 22.55
C LYS A 2 19.33 1.50 23.87
N SER A 3 18.02 1.73 23.92
CA SER A 3 17.30 1.98 25.16
C SER A 3 17.33 0.70 25.99
N ILE A 4 18.11 0.67 27.07
CA ILE A 4 18.17 -0.51 27.95
C ILE A 4 16.93 -0.48 28.84
N TYR A 5 15.95 -1.33 28.52
CA TYR A 5 14.76 -1.49 29.34
C TYR A 5 15.12 -2.28 30.60
N LYS A 6 15.37 -1.57 31.70
CA LYS A 6 16.03 -2.12 32.90
C LYS A 6 15.11 -2.84 33.88
N ASN A 7 13.79 -2.70 33.75
CA ASN A 7 12.83 -3.31 34.68
C ASN A 7 11.47 -3.59 34.02
N PRO A 8 11.35 -4.63 33.17
CA PRO A 8 10.07 -5.06 32.63
C PRO A 8 9.15 -5.62 33.71
N GLU A 9 7.85 -5.31 33.60
CA GLU A 9 6.82 -6.02 34.35
C GLU A 9 6.88 -7.53 34.06
N LYS A 10 6.48 -8.36 35.03
CA LYS A 10 6.59 -9.83 34.94
C LYS A 10 5.93 -10.39 33.68
N SER A 11 4.77 -9.86 33.30
CA SER A 11 4.01 -10.21 32.10
C SER A 11 4.77 -9.95 30.80
N VAL A 12 5.51 -8.84 30.72
CA VAL A 12 6.31 -8.46 29.55
C VAL A 12 7.52 -9.39 29.42
N LYS A 13 8.10 -9.82 30.54
CA LYS A 13 9.22 -10.78 30.56
C LYS A 13 8.79 -12.16 30.06
N GLU A 14 7.66 -12.67 30.55
CA GLU A 14 7.09 -13.96 30.11
C GLU A 14 6.71 -13.94 28.62
N ALA A 15 6.22 -12.80 28.10
CA ALA A 15 5.93 -12.62 26.68
C ALA A 15 7.21 -12.59 25.81
N LEU A 16 8.31 -12.04 26.32
CA LEU A 16 9.60 -12.04 25.62
C LEU A 16 10.24 -13.43 25.55
N ASP A 17 10.11 -14.25 26.61
CA ASP A 17 10.64 -15.61 26.64
C ASP A 17 9.96 -16.54 25.60
N SER A 18 8.74 -16.18 25.18
CA SER A 18 7.98 -16.90 24.13
C SER A 18 8.03 -16.21 22.76
N ALA A 19 8.75 -15.09 22.63
CA ALA A 19 8.81 -14.33 21.39
C ALA A 19 9.77 -14.98 20.37
N VAL A 20 9.40 -14.90 19.10
CA VAL A 20 10.26 -15.32 17.98
C VAL A 20 11.09 -14.12 17.53
N LEU A 21 12.41 -14.28 17.46
CA LEU A 21 13.30 -13.26 16.93
C LEU A 21 13.07 -13.13 15.41
N ILE A 22 12.68 -11.94 14.97
CA ILE A 22 12.53 -11.58 13.56
C ILE A 22 13.54 -10.49 13.22
N GLU A 23 14.13 -10.54 12.03
CA GLU A 23 14.99 -9.46 11.53
C GLU A 23 14.18 -8.16 11.41
N ASP A 24 14.82 -7.01 11.63
CA ASP A 24 14.17 -5.71 11.49
C ASP A 24 13.86 -5.47 10.01
N PHE A 25 12.64 -5.83 9.60
CA PHE A 25 12.17 -5.78 8.21
C PHE A 25 11.45 -4.47 7.90
N LEU A 26 11.45 -3.51 8.82
CA LEU A 26 10.80 -2.24 8.58
C LEU A 26 11.64 -1.41 7.60
N PRO A 27 11.12 -1.12 6.39
CA PRO A 27 11.81 -0.26 5.45
C PRO A 27 11.97 1.13 6.09
N SER A 28 13.06 1.81 5.76
CA SER A 28 13.30 3.16 6.27
C SER A 28 12.13 4.10 5.90
N PRO A 29 11.90 5.19 6.65
CA PRO A 29 10.84 6.15 6.32
C PRO A 29 10.88 6.66 4.87
N ALA A 30 12.06 6.70 4.25
CA ALA A 30 12.21 7.07 2.85
C ALA A 30 11.71 5.98 1.88
N GLU A 31 11.90 4.71 2.22
CA GLU A 31 11.44 3.55 1.44
C GLU A 31 9.94 3.28 1.62
N LEU A 32 9.36 3.71 2.75
CA LEU A 32 7.91 3.73 2.95
C LEU A 32 7.20 4.67 1.96
N VAL A 33 7.88 5.73 1.48
CA VAL A 33 7.35 6.64 0.45
C VAL A 33 7.62 6.06 -0.94
N ARG A 34 7.11 4.86 -1.19
CA ARG A 34 7.26 4.18 -2.48
C ARG A 34 6.46 4.92 -3.56
N LYS A 35 7.07 5.90 -4.22
CA LYS A 35 6.48 6.64 -5.35
C LYS A 35 6.48 5.73 -6.57
N THR A 36 5.31 5.28 -6.98
CA THR A 36 5.16 4.55 -8.25
C THR A 36 5.31 5.53 -9.40
N THR A 37 6.29 5.32 -10.27
CA THR A 37 6.47 6.09 -11.50
C THR A 37 5.24 5.89 -12.39
N LYS A 38 4.60 6.99 -12.81
CA LYS A 38 3.44 6.95 -13.69
C LYS A 38 3.86 7.36 -15.09
N GLU A 39 3.60 6.49 -16.07
CA GLU A 39 3.75 6.82 -17.47
C GLU A 39 2.46 7.46 -18.00
N LYS A 40 2.59 8.54 -18.78
CA LYS A 40 1.45 9.24 -19.38
C LYS A 40 1.27 8.75 -20.81
N ILE A 41 0.13 8.12 -21.07
CA ILE A 41 -0.28 7.68 -22.40
C ILE A 41 -1.64 8.26 -22.76
N THR A 42 -1.93 8.34 -24.06
CA THR A 42 -3.26 8.68 -24.58
C THR A 42 -3.91 7.40 -25.10
N ILE A 43 -5.09 7.07 -24.57
CA ILE A 43 -5.90 5.91 -24.99
C ILE A 43 -7.35 6.35 -25.20
N SER A 44 -8.04 5.73 -26.16
CA SER A 44 -9.48 5.87 -26.34
C SER A 44 -10.20 4.79 -25.53
N ILE A 45 -11.25 5.18 -24.81
CA ILE A 45 -12.05 4.29 -23.95
C ILE A 45 -13.53 4.62 -24.10
N ASP A 46 -14.39 3.65 -23.81
CA ASP A 46 -15.84 3.81 -23.93
C ASP A 46 -16.36 4.93 -23.03
N SER A 47 -17.27 5.74 -23.59
CA SER A 47 -17.83 6.88 -22.88
C SER A 47 -18.61 6.47 -21.61
N GLU A 48 -19.22 5.29 -21.62
CA GLU A 48 -19.95 4.72 -20.48
C GLU A 48 -19.02 4.36 -19.33
N CYS A 49 -17.86 3.77 -19.64
CA CYS A 49 -16.82 3.48 -18.67
C CYS A 49 -16.35 4.78 -17.97
N VAL A 50 -16.09 5.84 -18.74
CA VAL A 50 -15.71 7.15 -18.18
C VAL A 50 -16.81 7.73 -17.28
N LYS A 51 -18.07 7.62 -17.69
CA LYS A 51 -19.21 8.11 -16.89
C LYS A 51 -19.30 7.36 -15.55
N PHE A 52 -19.13 6.04 -15.55
CA PHE A 52 -19.12 5.22 -14.35
C PHE A 52 -18.04 5.70 -13.35
N PHE A 53 -16.78 5.79 -13.79
CA PHE A 53 -15.69 6.21 -12.90
C PHE A 53 -15.84 7.65 -12.42
N LYS A 54 -16.40 8.56 -13.22
CA LYS A 54 -16.70 9.94 -12.77
C LYS A 54 -17.75 9.97 -11.66
N ALA A 55 -18.80 9.15 -11.77
CA ALA A 55 -19.84 9.05 -10.75
C ALA A 55 -19.28 8.49 -9.43
N GLU A 56 -18.51 7.41 -9.50
CA GLU A 56 -17.90 6.79 -8.32
C GLU A 56 -16.84 7.68 -7.67
N ALA A 57 -16.02 8.37 -8.46
CA ALA A 57 -15.01 9.29 -7.93
C ALA A 57 -15.62 10.45 -7.13
N LYS A 58 -16.78 10.96 -7.56
CA LYS A 58 -17.52 12.00 -6.83
C LYS A 58 -18.01 11.51 -5.47
N LYS A 59 -18.48 10.26 -5.38
CA LYS A 59 -18.93 9.65 -4.12
C LYS A 59 -17.77 9.40 -3.15
N ASN A 60 -16.61 9.00 -3.67
CA ASN A 60 -15.45 8.60 -2.88
C ASN A 60 -14.41 9.73 -2.68
N HIS A 61 -14.75 10.97 -3.02
CA HIS A 61 -13.87 12.15 -2.90
C HIS A 61 -12.46 11.94 -3.49
N THR A 62 -12.38 11.28 -4.65
CA THR A 62 -11.13 10.95 -5.34
C THR A 62 -11.16 11.42 -6.80
N LYS A 63 -10.05 11.26 -7.51
CA LYS A 63 -9.97 11.53 -8.96
C LYS A 63 -10.36 10.25 -9.72
N TYR A 64 -11.22 10.37 -10.74
CA TYR A 64 -11.62 9.22 -11.55
C TYR A 64 -10.44 8.51 -12.21
N GLN A 65 -9.39 9.25 -12.59
CA GLN A 65 -8.16 8.67 -13.12
C GLN A 65 -7.43 7.79 -12.09
N THR A 66 -7.52 8.10 -10.80
CA THR A 66 -6.94 7.26 -9.74
C THR A 66 -7.64 5.91 -9.69
N MET A 67 -8.97 5.90 -9.73
CA MET A 67 -9.76 4.67 -9.72
C MET A 67 -9.50 3.81 -10.96
N MET A 68 -9.46 4.43 -12.14
CA MET A 68 -9.12 3.73 -13.39
C MET A 68 -7.71 3.11 -13.35
N ASN A 69 -6.72 3.88 -12.88
CA ASN A 69 -5.35 3.36 -12.74
C ASN A 69 -5.27 2.20 -11.77
N GLU A 70 -6.05 2.21 -10.69
CA GLU A 70 -6.09 1.12 -9.71
C GLU A 70 -6.66 -0.17 -10.32
N VAL A 71 -7.72 -0.07 -11.12
CA VAL A 71 -8.26 -1.22 -11.86
C VAL A 71 -7.24 -1.80 -12.83
N LEU A 72 -6.58 -0.95 -13.63
CA LEU A 72 -5.52 -1.39 -14.56
C LEU A 72 -4.34 -2.03 -13.82
N SER A 73 -3.94 -1.45 -12.69
CA SER A 73 -2.87 -1.97 -11.82
C SER A 73 -3.22 -3.35 -11.25
N GLN A 74 -4.44 -3.54 -10.74
CA GLN A 74 -4.88 -4.83 -10.21
C GLN A 74 -5.03 -5.88 -11.31
N TYR A 75 -5.60 -5.50 -12.46
CA TYR A 75 -5.67 -6.37 -13.62
C TYR A 75 -4.27 -6.83 -14.06
N ALA A 76 -3.33 -5.88 -14.22
CA ALA A 76 -1.95 -6.21 -14.57
C ALA A 76 -1.30 -7.12 -13.52
N LYS A 77 -1.42 -6.83 -12.21
CA LYS A 77 -0.88 -7.69 -11.14
C LYS A 77 -1.47 -9.11 -11.15
N HIS A 78 -2.74 -9.24 -11.52
CA HIS A 78 -3.42 -10.52 -11.54
C HIS A 78 -2.94 -11.42 -12.70
N TYR A 79 -2.64 -10.82 -13.85
CA TYR A 79 -2.24 -11.56 -15.06
C TYR A 79 -0.73 -11.52 -15.35
N ALA A 80 0.02 -10.61 -14.74
CA ALA A 80 1.48 -10.61 -14.72
C ALA A 80 1.98 -11.66 -13.73
N ILE A 81 1.72 -12.93 -14.07
CA ILE A 81 2.41 -14.07 -13.48
C ILE A 81 3.65 -14.29 -14.35
N ASP A 82 4.82 -13.97 -13.78
CA ASP A 82 6.09 -14.63 -14.08
C ASP A 82 6.52 -15.38 -12.80
#